data_AF-A0AAN4USB0-F1
#
_entry.id   AF-A0AAN4USB0-F1
#
_cell.length_a   1.000
_cell.length_b   1.000
_cell.length_c   1.000
_cell.angle_alpha   90.00
_cell.angle_beta   90.00
_cell.angle_gamma   90.00
#
_symmetry.space_group_name_H-M   'P 1'
#
loop_
_entity.id
_entity.type
_entity.pdbx_description
1 polymer ?
#
loop_
_entity_poly.entity_id
_entity_poly.type
_entity_poly.pdbx_seq_one_letter_code
_entity_poly.pdbx_strand_id
1 'polypeptide(L)'
;MQYTPNLQSLLRNLNKASAFIDWLRDEGDSLIASATLLGGAKWAKRARTVVARARAGDDTASWGKDLHALRRLLHLEFADTLGSEEAYRFAAIHPDDPRADEARHCAEAVDRGVRALEALRLSGLTNVRGAA
;
A
#
# COMPACT_ATOMS: atom_id res chain seq x y z
N MET A 1 -9.28 -3.43 33.10
CA MET A 1 -9.70 -2.28 32.29
C MET A 1 -10.31 -2.82 31.00
N GLN A 2 -11.63 -2.75 30.84
CA GLN A 2 -12.29 -3.15 29.60
C GLN A 2 -11.97 -2.10 28.54
N TYR A 3 -11.08 -2.44 27.60
CA TYR A 3 -10.80 -1.61 26.43
C TYR A 3 -12.05 -1.66 25.55
N THR A 4 -12.97 -0.73 25.75
CA THR A 4 -14.01 -0.46 24.75
C THR A 4 -13.28 0.22 23.59
N PRO A 5 -13.09 -0.45 22.44
CA PRO A 5 -12.51 0.23 21.29
C PRO A 5 -13.42 1.42 20.99
N ASN A 6 -12.84 2.63 21.02
CA ASN A 6 -13.58 3.86 20.80
C ASN A 6 -14.26 3.76 19.41
N LEU A 7 -15.59 3.63 19.41
CA LEU A 7 -16.40 3.44 18.21
C LEU A 7 -16.10 4.48 17.12
N GLN A 8 -15.79 5.73 17.52
CA GLN A 8 -15.38 6.78 16.58
C GLN A 8 -14.05 6.48 15.89
N SER A 9 -13.09 5.90 16.61
CA SER A 9 -11.80 5.48 16.04
C SER A 9 -11.97 4.31 15.09
N LEU A 10 -12.87 3.36 15.40
CA LEU A 10 -13.23 2.26 14.51
C LEU A 10 -13.86 2.77 13.21
N LEU A 11 -14.89 3.61 13.30
CA LEU A 11 -15.56 4.19 12.13
C LEU A 11 -14.58 5.00 11.27
N ARG A 12 -13.71 5.79 11.90
CA ARG A 12 -12.66 6.54 11.18
C ARG A 12 -11.70 5.61 10.44
N ASN A 13 -11.26 4.52 11.06
CA ASN A 13 -10.36 3.57 10.42
C ASN A 13 -11.06 2.80 9.30
N LEU A 14 -12.35 2.47 9.47
CA LEU A 14 -13.16 1.85 8.44
C LEU A 14 -13.32 2.76 7.22
N ASN A 15 -13.62 4.04 7.43
CA ASN A 15 -13.70 5.03 6.35
C ASN A 15 -12.36 5.18 5.62
N LYS A 16 -11.25 5.22 6.36
CA LYS A 16 -9.90 5.27 5.76
C LYS A 16 -9.57 4.01 4.96
N ALA A 17 -9.94 2.84 5.46
CA ALA A 17 -9.72 1.58 4.78
C ALA A 17 -10.57 1.46 3.51
N SER A 18 -11.84 1.88 3.55
CA SER A 18 -12.70 1.94 2.34
C SER A 18 -12.12 2.91 1.32
N ALA A 19 -11.81 4.15 1.71
CA ALA A 19 -11.21 5.13 0.81
C ALA A 19 -9.89 4.66 0.20
N PHE A 20 -9.10 3.89 0.96
CA PHE A 20 -7.88 3.27 0.44
C PHE A 20 -8.16 2.16 -0.59
N ILE A 21 -9.18 1.33 -0.37
CA ILE A 21 -9.58 0.30 -1.34
C ILE A 21 -10.13 0.96 -2.62
N ASP A 22 -10.90 2.03 -2.50
CA ASP A 22 -11.41 2.79 -3.65
C ASP A 22 -10.25 3.44 -4.42
N TRP A 23 -9.30 4.06 -3.70
CA TRP A 23 -8.06 4.57 -4.30
C TRP A 23 -7.27 3.47 -5.03
N LEU A 24 -7.15 2.26 -4.47
CA LEU A 24 -6.48 1.14 -5.16
C LEU A 24 -7.18 0.72 -6.44
N ARG A 25 -8.50 0.90 -6.54
CA ARG A 25 -9.27 0.59 -7.74
C ARG A 25 -9.03 1.63 -8.83
N ASP A 26 -9.09 2.90 -8.45
CA ASP A 26 -9.03 4.05 -9.35
C ASP A 26 -7.59 4.39 -9.77
N GLU A 27 -6.66 4.44 -8.81
CA GLU A 27 -5.27 4.86 -8.99
C GLU A 27 -4.26 3.70 -8.88
N GLY A 28 -4.73 2.45 -8.94
CA GLY A 28 -3.87 1.27 -8.85
C GLY A 28 -2.79 1.20 -9.93
N ASP A 29 -3.00 1.83 -11.09
CA ASP A 29 -2.01 1.85 -12.17
C ASP A 29 -0.79 2.73 -11.81
N SER A 30 -0.99 3.82 -11.08
CA SER A 30 0.10 4.67 -10.53
C SER A 30 0.93 3.90 -9.50
N LEU A 31 0.29 3.05 -8.67
CA LEU A 31 1.01 2.15 -7.76
C LEU A 31 1.87 1.14 -8.52
N ILE A 32 1.36 0.58 -9.63
CA ILE A 32 2.11 -0.36 -10.47
C ILE A 32 3.30 0.33 -11.14
N ALA A 33 3.11 1.54 -11.67
CA ALA A 33 4.16 2.33 -12.27
C ALA A 33 5.26 2.66 -11.25
N SER A 34 4.88 3.11 -10.05
CA SER A 34 5.80 3.41 -8.95
C SER A 34 6.59 2.17 -8.48
N ALA A 35 5.92 1.02 -8.35
CA ALA A 35 6.58 -0.24 -8.01
C ALA A 35 7.54 -0.70 -9.12
N THR A 36 7.21 -0.43 -10.39
CA THR A 36 8.09 -0.70 -11.53
C THR A 36 9.33 0.19 -11.52
N LEU A 37 9.15 1.47 -11.21
CA LEU A 37 10.23 2.45 -11.12
C LEU A 37 11.24 2.04 -10.03
N LEU A 38 10.75 1.80 -8.81
CA LEU A 38 11.60 1.55 -7.64
C LEU A 38 12.17 0.14 -7.57
N GLY A 39 11.42 -0.87 -8.03
CA GLY A 39 11.79 -2.28 -7.84
C GLY A 39 11.73 -3.14 -9.11
N GLY A 40 11.27 -2.60 -10.23
CA GLY A 40 11.22 -3.35 -11.48
C GLY A 40 10.10 -4.39 -11.55
N ALA A 41 10.28 -5.37 -12.44
CA ALA A 41 9.20 -6.26 -12.87
C ALA A 41 8.63 -7.14 -11.74
N LYS A 42 9.48 -7.57 -10.80
CA LYS A 42 9.07 -8.36 -9.62
C LYS A 42 8.09 -7.58 -8.75
N TRP A 43 8.38 -6.32 -8.50
CA TRP A 43 7.56 -5.44 -7.67
C TRP A 43 6.32 -4.95 -8.41
N ALA A 44 6.43 -4.67 -9.71
CA ALA A 44 5.29 -4.41 -10.58
C ALA A 44 4.28 -5.56 -10.58
N LYS A 45 4.75 -6.82 -10.65
CA LYS A 45 3.89 -8.01 -10.57
C LYS A 45 3.14 -8.08 -9.23
N ARG A 46 3.83 -7.79 -8.12
CA ARG A 46 3.22 -7.75 -6.78
C ARG A 46 2.16 -6.66 -6.68
N ALA A 47 2.45 -5.45 -7.16
CA ALA A 47 1.48 -4.35 -7.22
C ALA A 47 0.24 -4.72 -8.04
N ARG A 48 0.42 -5.34 -9.22
CA ARG A 48 -0.70 -5.83 -10.04
C ARG A 48 -1.57 -6.84 -9.30
N THR A 49 -0.96 -7.76 -8.55
CA THR A 49 -1.72 -8.73 -7.75
C THR A 49 -2.56 -8.02 -6.67
N VAL A 50 -1.99 -7.05 -5.96
CA VAL A 50 -2.73 -6.27 -4.94
C VAL A 50 -3.90 -5.50 -5.57
N VAL A 51 -3.64 -4.76 -6.66
CA VAL A 51 -4.66 -3.98 -7.37
C VAL A 51 -5.77 -4.86 -7.94
N ALA A 52 -5.42 -5.98 -8.58
CA ALA A 52 -6.40 -6.92 -9.12
C ALA A 52 -7.30 -7.50 -8.02
N ARG A 53 -6.74 -7.85 -6.87
CA ARG A 53 -7.50 -8.35 -5.71
C ARG A 53 -8.39 -7.28 -5.08
N ALA A 54 -7.89 -6.04 -4.98
CA ALA A 54 -8.70 -4.91 -4.51
C ALA A 54 -9.89 -4.63 -5.45
N ARG A 55 -9.68 -4.72 -6.77
CA ARG A 55 -10.75 -4.62 -7.79
C ARG A 55 -11.73 -5.79 -7.73
N ALA A 56 -11.26 -7.01 -7.45
CA ALA A 56 -12.12 -8.18 -7.27
C ALA A 56 -12.94 -8.15 -5.96
N GLY A 57 -12.62 -7.26 -5.02
CA GLY A 57 -13.27 -7.22 -3.70
C GLY A 57 -12.83 -8.35 -2.77
N ASP A 58 -11.63 -8.89 -3.01
CA ASP A 58 -11.02 -9.93 -2.18
C ASP A 58 -10.71 -9.38 -0.79
N ASP A 59 -10.73 -10.27 0.21
CA ASP A 59 -10.41 -9.91 1.58
C ASP A 59 -8.98 -9.37 1.71
N THR A 60 -8.84 -8.22 2.37
CA THR A 60 -7.59 -7.52 2.64
C THR A 60 -6.55 -8.40 3.35
N ALA A 61 -6.98 -9.36 4.16
CA ALA A 61 -6.09 -10.29 4.82
C ALA A 61 -5.30 -11.17 3.83
N SER A 62 -5.87 -11.47 2.66
CA SER A 62 -5.26 -12.35 1.64
C SER A 62 -4.09 -11.69 0.90
N TRP A 63 -4.08 -10.36 0.82
CA TRP A 63 -3.05 -9.57 0.12
C TRP A 63 -2.31 -8.57 1.03
N GLY A 64 -2.60 -8.56 2.33
CA GLY A 64 -1.92 -7.69 3.31
C GLY A 64 -0.41 -7.88 3.35
N LYS A 65 0.11 -9.11 3.21
CA LYS A 65 1.57 -9.36 3.15
C LYS A 65 2.23 -8.67 1.95
N ASP A 66 1.55 -8.69 0.80
CA ASP A 66 2.05 -8.05 -0.41
C ASP A 66 1.96 -6.53 -0.31
N LEU A 67 0.89 -6.02 0.30
CA LEU A 67 0.73 -4.61 0.60
C LEU A 67 1.82 -4.09 1.55
N HIS A 68 2.13 -4.83 2.62
CA HIS A 68 3.24 -4.49 3.52
C HIS A 68 4.58 -4.46 2.78
N ALA A 69 4.84 -5.44 1.92
CA ALA A 69 6.07 -5.44 1.13
C ALA A 69 6.15 -4.21 0.20
N LEU A 70 5.05 -3.84 -0.46
CA LEU A 70 4.99 -2.65 -1.31
C LEU A 70 5.18 -1.36 -0.50
N ARG A 71 4.61 -1.27 0.69
CA ARG A 71 4.86 -0.16 1.62
C ARG A 71 6.35 0.00 1.90
N ARG A 72 7.05 -1.10 2.21
CA ARG A 72 8.50 -1.09 2.48
C ARG A 72 9.31 -0.64 1.26
N LEU A 73 8.92 -1.08 0.05
CA LEU A 73 9.54 -0.62 -1.20
C LEU A 73 9.35 0.90 -1.39
N LEU A 74 8.12 1.38 -1.24
CA LEU A 74 7.78 2.80 -1.44
C LEU A 74 8.43 3.72 -0.41
N HIS A 75 8.74 3.21 0.79
CA HIS A 75 9.50 3.92 1.82
C HIS A 75 11.03 3.71 1.70
N LEU A 76 11.49 3.14 0.57
CA LEU A 76 12.89 2.95 0.25
C LEU A 76 13.67 2.08 1.26
N GLU A 77 13.00 1.21 2.01
CA GLU A 77 13.64 0.34 3.01
C GLU A 77 14.61 -0.69 2.40
N PHE A 78 14.62 -0.84 1.07
CA PHE A 78 15.54 -1.70 0.32
C PHE A 78 16.71 -0.93 -0.31
N ALA A 79 16.67 0.41 -0.30
CA ALA A 79 17.70 1.25 -0.90
C ALA A 79 19.01 1.24 -0.09
N ASP A 80 18.93 1.01 1.23
CA ASP A 80 20.10 0.91 2.10
C ASP A 80 20.87 -0.42 1.96
N THR A 81 20.27 -1.41 1.29
CA THR A 81 20.92 -2.70 1.04
C THR A 81 21.79 -2.59 -0.20
N LEU A 82 23.06 -2.19 0.00
CA LEU A 82 24.05 -2.06 -1.06
C LEU A 82 24.12 -3.31 -1.93
N GLY A 83 23.95 -3.13 -3.26
CA GLY A 83 23.97 -4.21 -4.25
C GLY A 83 22.61 -4.84 -4.58
N SER A 84 21.52 -4.41 -3.94
CA SER A 84 20.16 -4.80 -4.33
C SER A 84 19.74 -4.16 -5.66
N GLU A 85 18.88 -4.83 -6.43
CA GLU A 85 18.32 -4.26 -7.67
C GLU A 85 17.55 -2.97 -7.36
N GLU A 86 16.86 -2.94 -6.23
CA GLU A 86 16.12 -1.80 -5.71
C GLU A 86 17.02 -0.59 -5.43
N ALA A 87 18.21 -0.79 -4.84
CA ALA A 87 19.16 0.29 -4.58
C ALA A 87 19.73 0.87 -5.88
N TYR A 88 20.06 0.01 -6.86
CA TYR A 88 20.52 0.48 -8.18
C TYR A 88 19.45 1.27 -8.92
N ARG A 89 18.20 0.79 -8.89
CA ARG A 89 17.07 1.50 -9.51
C ARG A 89 16.83 2.84 -8.85
N PHE A 90 16.80 2.89 -7.51
CA PHE A 90 16.64 4.13 -6.78
C PHE A 90 17.76 5.14 -7.10
N ALA A 91 19.02 4.70 -7.08
CA ALA A 91 20.16 5.57 -7.40
C ALA A 91 20.13 6.12 -8.84
N ALA A 92 19.43 5.45 -9.76
CA ALA A 92 19.25 5.90 -11.14
C ALA A 92 18.10 6.90 -11.33
N ILE A 93 17.27 7.14 -10.30
CA ILE A 93 16.17 8.10 -10.37
C ILE A 93 16.70 9.51 -10.13
N HIS A 94 16.39 10.42 -11.04
CA HIS A 94 16.73 11.83 -10.86
C HIS A 94 15.85 12.47 -9.78
N PRO A 95 16.37 13.34 -8.91
CA PRO A 95 15.57 14.02 -7.88
C PRO A 95 14.35 14.78 -8.44
N ASP A 96 14.49 15.38 -9.63
CA ASP A 96 13.42 16.10 -10.34
C ASP A 96 12.58 15.20 -11.27
N ASP A 97 12.71 13.88 -11.17
CA ASP A 97 11.87 12.96 -11.95
C ASP A 97 10.42 13.05 -11.44
N PRO A 98 9.44 13.46 -12.27
CA PRO A 98 8.04 13.57 -11.83
C PRO A 98 7.46 12.22 -11.37
N ARG A 99 8.04 11.10 -11.81
CA ARG A 99 7.64 9.75 -11.38
C ARG A 99 8.07 9.46 -9.94
N ALA A 100 9.08 10.15 -9.42
CA ALA A 100 9.48 10.07 -8.02
C ALA A 100 8.44 10.73 -7.10
N ASP A 101 7.87 11.86 -7.53
CA ASP A 101 6.76 12.51 -6.83
C ASP A 101 5.50 11.62 -6.79
N GLU A 102 5.18 10.97 -7.92
CA GLU A 102 4.07 10.01 -7.97
C GLU A 102 4.30 8.81 -7.05
N ALA A 103 5.54 8.30 -6.99
CA ALA A 103 5.91 7.23 -6.05
C ALA A 103 5.77 7.68 -4.58
N ARG A 104 6.10 8.93 -4.27
CA ARG A 104 5.89 9.52 -2.93
C ARG A 104 4.41 9.62 -2.57
N HIS A 105 3.56 10.08 -3.50
CA HIS A 105 2.11 10.10 -3.27
C HIS A 105 1.55 8.68 -3.05
N CYS A 106 2.01 7.69 -3.83
CA CYS A 106 1.67 6.29 -3.62
C CYS A 106 2.13 5.78 -2.24
N ALA A 107 3.33 6.18 -1.78
CA ALA A 107 3.84 5.81 -0.46
C ALA A 107 2.92 6.30 0.66
N GLU A 108 2.48 7.56 0.59
CA GLU A 108 1.57 8.16 1.57
C GLU A 108 0.17 7.53 1.56
N ALA A 109 -0.35 7.20 0.38
CA ALA A 109 -1.63 6.51 0.25
C ALA A 109 -1.56 5.09 0.86
N VAL A 110 -0.51 4.33 0.51
CA VAL A 110 -0.28 2.98 1.01
C VAL A 110 -0.02 2.97 2.52
N ASP A 111 0.77 3.90 3.08
CA ASP A 111 1.01 3.96 4.52
C ASP A 111 -0.28 4.24 5.31
N ARG A 112 -1.09 5.20 4.85
CA ARG A 112 -2.39 5.50 5.47
C ARG A 112 -3.34 4.31 5.40
N GLY A 113 -3.39 3.63 4.25
CA GLY A 113 -4.20 2.43 4.03
C GLY A 113 -3.80 1.27 4.92
N VAL A 114 -2.51 0.94 4.94
CA VAL A 114 -1.96 -0.14 5.79
C VAL A 114 -2.27 0.11 7.26
N ARG A 115 -2.01 1.31 7.78
CA ARG A 115 -2.29 1.64 9.19
C ARG A 115 -3.76 1.52 9.53
N ALA A 116 -4.66 1.92 8.62
CA ALA A 116 -6.09 1.79 8.82
C ALA A 116 -6.53 0.32 8.88
N LEU A 117 -6.03 -0.51 7.96
CA LEU A 117 -6.29 -1.95 7.94
C LEU A 117 -5.75 -2.67 9.18
N GLU A 118 -4.53 -2.34 9.62
CA GLU A 118 -3.93 -2.88 10.84
C GLU A 118 -4.76 -2.50 12.08
N ALA A 119 -5.20 -1.24 12.18
CA ALA A 119 -5.99 -0.79 13.31
C ALA A 119 -7.36 -1.50 13.39
N LEU A 120 -7.97 -1.81 12.24
CA LEU A 120 -9.20 -2.62 12.17
C LEU A 120 -8.92 -4.07 12.56
N ARG A 121 -7.83 -4.66 12.07
CA ARG A 121 -7.40 -6.02 12.42
C ARG A 121 -7.14 -6.17 13.92
N LEU A 122 -6.43 -5.23 14.54
CA LEU A 122 -6.17 -5.22 15.99
C LEU A 122 -7.45 -5.07 16.82
N SER A 123 -8.51 -4.53 16.22
CA SER A 123 -9.83 -4.40 16.84
C SER A 123 -10.75 -5.60 16.57
N GLY A 124 -10.26 -6.64 15.89
CA GLY A 124 -11.03 -7.85 15.56
C GLY A 124 -11.84 -7.77 14.26
N LEU A 125 -11.72 -6.68 13.49
CA LEU A 125 -12.37 -6.52 12.18
C LEU A 125 -11.36 -6.87 11.07
N THR A 126 -11.38 -8.12 10.62
CA THR A 126 -10.43 -8.60 9.60
C THR A 126 -10.96 -8.50 8.17
N ASN A 127 -12.29 -8.50 7.98
CA ASN A 127 -12.92 -8.62 6.66
C ASN A 127 -13.50 -7.28 6.20
N VAL A 128 -12.62 -6.30 5.96
CA VAL A 128 -13.02 -5.01 5.42
C VAL A 128 -13.11 -5.14 3.90
N ARG A 129 -14.34 -5.11 3.39
CA ARG A 129 -14.61 -5.03 1.95
C ARG A 129 -14.83 -3.57 1.57
N GLY A 130 -14.23 -3.13 0.48
CA GLY A 130 -14.57 -1.83 -0.11
C GLY A 130 -16.03 -1.86 -0.56
N ALA A 131 -16.77 -0.77 -0.33
CA ALA A 131 -18.13 -0.62 -0.86
C ALA A 131 -18.08 -0.84 -2.38
N ALA A 132 -18.97 -1.70 -2.88
CA ALA A 132 -19.13 -1.93 -4.32
C ALA A 132 -20.03 -0.85 -4.92
#